data_AF-A0A2Z5ZGR3-F1
#
_entry.id   AF-A0A2Z5ZGR3-F1
#
_cell.length_a   1.000
_cell.length_b   1.000
_cell.length_c   1.000
_cell.angle_alpha   90.00
_cell.angle_beta   90.00
_cell.angle_gamma   90.00
#
_symmetry.space_group_name_H-M   'P 1'
#
loop_
_entity.id
_entity.type
_entity.pdbx_description
1 polymer ?
#
loop_
_entity_poly.entity_id
_entity_poly.type
_entity_poly.pdbx_seq_one_letter_code
_entity_poly.pdbx_strand_id
1 'polypeptide(L)'
;MRVLDRLDAHVELLSVPVGTTAHYKSLDITPGRCLQRPKTLSPDAAGWLELHDTHPDGATFKGWMLAAEPALGVFESAVYDVRMVRCEGNDVAPAAPPLPTPAVPVLAQPSGPDAPAQGESTGEGGQAVPAGGAAPAQGASPAAPEYGGEY
;
A
#
# COMPACT_ATOMS: atom_id res chain seq x y z
N MET A 1 -10.37 -19.08 1.18
CA MET A 1 -11.52 -18.17 1.03
C MET A 1 -12.81 -18.93 1.24
N ARG A 2 -13.94 -18.25 1.48
CA ARG A 2 -15.25 -18.85 1.70
C ARG A 2 -16.20 -18.38 0.61
N VAL A 3 -16.95 -19.31 0.03
CA VAL A 3 -17.98 -19.04 -0.96
C VAL A 3 -19.32 -19.48 -0.39
N LEU A 4 -20.32 -18.62 -0.45
CA LEU A 4 -21.71 -18.93 -0.18
C LEU A 4 -22.48 -18.90 -1.49
N ASP A 5 -23.14 -20.00 -1.81
CA ASP A 5 -24.17 -20.06 -2.84
C ASP A 5 -25.52 -19.70 -2.20
N ARG A 6 -26.13 -18.61 -2.67
CA ARG A 6 -27.39 -18.09 -2.12
C ARG A 6 -28.61 -18.87 -2.60
N LEU A 7 -28.50 -19.67 -3.66
CA LEU A 7 -29.63 -20.42 -4.21
C LEU A 7 -29.98 -21.65 -3.35
N ASP A 8 -28.95 -22.33 -2.84
CA ASP A 8 -29.10 -23.54 -2.02
C ASP A 8 -28.60 -23.36 -0.57
N ALA A 9 -28.17 -22.14 -0.22
CA ALA A 9 -27.57 -21.79 1.07
C ALA A 9 -26.32 -22.61 1.44
N HIS A 10 -25.60 -23.14 0.44
CA HIS A 10 -24.40 -23.93 0.65
C HIS A 10 -23.16 -23.05 0.84
N VAL A 11 -22.31 -23.42 1.80
CA VAL A 11 -21.08 -22.72 2.14
C VAL A 11 -19.89 -23.64 1.95
N GLU A 12 -18.92 -23.21 1.16
CA GLU A 12 -17.69 -23.96 0.91
C GLU A 12 -16.44 -23.12 1.23
N LEU A 13 -15.42 -23.76 1.82
CA LEU A 13 -14.09 -23.17 1.95
C LEU A 13 -13.20 -23.66 0.81
N LEU A 14 -12.71 -22.73 0.02
CA LEU A 14 -11.81 -22.98 -1.10
C LEU A 14 -10.40 -22.52 -0.76
N SER A 15 -9.42 -23.40 -0.94
CA SER A 15 -7.99 -23.05 -0.96
C SER A 15 -7.52 -23.10 -2.40
N VAL A 16 -7.14 -21.94 -2.93
CA VAL A 16 -6.74 -21.78 -4.33
C VAL A 16 -5.33 -21.20 -4.37
N PRO A 17 -4.38 -21.85 -5.06
CA PRO A 17 -3.03 -21.31 -5.22
C PRO A 17 -3.05 -19.95 -5.94
N VAL A 18 -2.22 -19.03 -5.45
CA VAL A 18 -2.06 -17.70 -6.08
C VAL A 18 -1.55 -17.85 -7.51
N GLY A 19 -2.19 -17.15 -8.45
CA GLY A 19 -1.88 -17.19 -9.87
C GLY A 19 -2.56 -18.32 -10.64
N THR A 20 -3.40 -19.13 -9.99
CA THR A 20 -4.21 -20.17 -10.63
C THR A 20 -5.69 -19.82 -10.57
N THR A 21 -6.48 -20.40 -11.47
CA THR A 21 -7.94 -20.25 -11.49
C THR A 21 -8.57 -21.52 -10.94
N ALA A 22 -9.46 -21.37 -9.96
CA ALA A 22 -10.35 -22.43 -9.52
C ALA A 22 -11.76 -22.18 -10.05
N HIS A 23 -12.46 -23.27 -10.33
CA HIS A 23 -13.85 -23.25 -10.78
C HIS A 23 -14.74 -23.79 -9.67
N TYR A 24 -15.73 -23.01 -9.25
CA TYR A 24 -16.78 -23.41 -8.33
C TYR A 24 -18.14 -23.24 -9.00
N LYS A 25 -18.75 -24.34 -9.45
CA LYS A 25 -19.98 -24.31 -10.26
C LYS A 25 -19.79 -23.39 -11.50
N SER A 26 -20.46 -22.24 -11.56
CA SER A 26 -20.31 -21.24 -12.61
C SER A 26 -19.47 -20.04 -12.20
N LEU A 27 -18.73 -20.12 -11.09
CA LEU A 27 -17.88 -19.05 -10.59
C LEU A 27 -16.41 -19.37 -10.84
N ASP A 28 -15.75 -18.52 -11.60
CA ASP A 28 -14.30 -18.53 -11.78
C ASP A 28 -13.65 -17.64 -10.72
N ILE A 29 -12.62 -18.18 -10.07
CA ILE A 29 -11.93 -17.53 -8.94
C ILE A 29 -10.43 -17.58 -9.18
N THR A 30 -9.81 -16.41 -9.34
CA THR A 30 -8.36 -16.29 -9.55
C THR A 30 -7.75 -15.36 -8.50
N PRO A 31 -7.12 -15.88 -7.42
CA PRO A 31 -6.36 -15.07 -6.49
C PRO A 31 -5.04 -14.62 -7.13
N GLY A 32 -4.82 -13.32 -7.28
CA GLY A 32 -3.57 -12.77 -7.82
C GLY A 32 -2.53 -12.45 -6.74
N ARG A 33 -2.98 -12.10 -5.52
CA ARG A 33 -2.09 -11.94 -4.35
C ARG A 33 -2.80 -12.33 -3.06
N CYS A 34 -2.01 -12.79 -2.09
CA CYS A 34 -2.45 -13.07 -0.74
C CYS A 34 -1.47 -12.45 0.24
N LEU A 35 -1.96 -11.59 1.14
CA LEU A 35 -1.19 -10.95 2.19
C LEU A 35 -1.78 -11.35 3.55
N GLN A 36 -0.94 -11.83 4.44
CA GLN A 36 -1.29 -12.17 5.81
C GLN A 36 -0.58 -11.21 6.76
N ARG A 37 -1.29 -10.72 7.76
CA ARG A 37 -0.66 -9.91 8.80
C ARG A 37 0.29 -10.80 9.64
N PRO A 38 1.48 -10.30 10.05
CA PRO A 38 2.38 -11.06 10.90
C PRO A 38 1.72 -11.53 12.19
N LYS A 39 2.17 -12.68 12.70
CA LYS A 39 1.64 -13.31 13.93
C LYS A 39 1.79 -12.46 15.20
N THR A 40 2.61 -11.42 15.16
CA THR A 40 2.81 -10.45 16.26
C THR A 40 1.72 -9.39 16.36
N LEU A 41 0.86 -9.28 15.34
CA LEU A 41 -0.26 -8.34 15.29
C LEU A 41 -1.59 -9.11 15.27
N SER A 42 -2.72 -8.39 15.42
CA SER A 42 -4.05 -8.99 15.35
C SER A 42 -4.28 -9.69 14.00
N PRO A 43 -4.81 -10.93 13.97
CA PRO A 43 -4.94 -11.72 12.75
C PRO A 43 -5.82 -11.02 11.72
N ASP A 44 -5.31 -10.92 10.49
CA ASP A 44 -6.04 -10.38 9.35
C ASP A 44 -5.34 -10.80 8.05
N ALA A 45 -6.12 -10.91 6.97
CA ALA A 45 -5.65 -11.27 5.66
C ALA A 45 -6.32 -10.41 4.58
N ALA A 46 -5.57 -10.06 3.54
CA ALA A 46 -6.08 -9.39 2.37
C ALA A 46 -5.76 -10.22 1.12
N GLY A 47 -6.76 -10.44 0.26
CA GLY A 47 -6.59 -11.11 -1.02
C GLY A 47 -6.91 -10.15 -2.16
N TRP A 48 -6.05 -10.10 -3.18
CA TRP A 48 -6.43 -9.50 -4.46
C TRP A 48 -7.02 -10.61 -5.33
N LEU A 49 -8.30 -10.47 -5.68
CA LEU A 49 -9.08 -11.51 -6.33
C LEU A 49 -9.63 -10.99 -7.66
N GLU A 50 -9.58 -11.84 -8.69
CA GLU A 50 -10.45 -11.73 -9.85
C GLU A 50 -11.54 -12.79 -9.76
N LEU A 51 -12.80 -12.35 -9.79
CA LEU A 51 -13.98 -13.19 -9.72
C LEU A 51 -14.83 -12.94 -10.96
N HIS A 52 -15.35 -14.01 -11.55
CA HIS A 52 -16.23 -13.93 -12.71
C HIS A 52 -17.32 -15.00 -12.62
N ASP A 53 -18.57 -14.56 -12.54
CA ASP A 53 -19.73 -15.44 -12.66
C ASP A 53 -20.03 -15.66 -14.14
N THR A 54 -19.96 -16.91 -14.60
CA THR A 54 -20.08 -17.27 -16.00
C THR A 54 -21.54 -17.38 -16.48
N HIS A 55 -22.52 -17.08 -15.63
CA HIS A 55 -23.92 -16.96 -16.04
C HIS A 55 -24.11 -15.79 -17.02
N PRO A 56 -25.19 -15.80 -17.83
CA PRO A 56 -25.64 -14.61 -18.55
C PRO A 56 -25.84 -13.45 -17.57
N ASP A 57 -25.25 -12.29 -17.87
CA ASP A 57 -25.25 -11.10 -17.01
C ASP A 57 -24.57 -11.30 -15.63
N GLY A 58 -23.66 -12.28 -15.54
CA GLY A 58 -22.90 -12.56 -14.33
C GLY A 58 -21.98 -11.41 -13.92
N ALA A 59 -21.88 -11.19 -12.61
CA ALA A 59 -21.04 -10.14 -12.05
C ALA A 59 -19.54 -10.48 -12.20
N THR A 60 -18.73 -9.43 -12.31
CA THR A 60 -17.26 -9.52 -12.25
C THR A 60 -16.74 -8.66 -11.12
N PHE A 61 -15.68 -9.12 -10.45
CA PHE A 61 -14.95 -8.33 -9.46
C PHE A 61 -13.46 -8.46 -9.68
N LYS A 62 -12.74 -7.33 -9.58
CA LYS A 62 -11.27 -7.31 -9.57
C LYS A 62 -10.82 -6.31 -8.53
N GLY A 63 -10.29 -6.80 -7.42
CA GLY A 63 -9.95 -5.92 -6.31
C GLY A 63 -9.46 -6.63 -5.07
N TRP A 64 -9.21 -5.83 -4.04
CA TRP A 64 -8.83 -6.30 -2.73
C TRP A 64 -10.07 -6.62 -1.90
N MET A 65 -10.01 -7.73 -1.18
CA MET A 65 -10.99 -8.14 -0.19
C MET A 65 -10.27 -8.47 1.11
N LEU A 66 -10.75 -7.91 2.22
CA LEU A 66 -10.13 -8.03 3.54
C LEU A 66 -10.93 -9.00 4.41
N ALA A 67 -10.23 -9.86 5.15
CA ALA A 67 -10.86 -10.86 6.02
C ALA A 67 -11.52 -10.21 7.24
N ALA A 68 -10.85 -9.24 7.88
CA ALA A 68 -11.40 -8.55 9.04
C ALA A 68 -12.38 -7.40 8.67
N GLU A 69 -12.32 -6.86 7.44
CA GLU A 69 -13.22 -5.81 6.93
C GLU A 69 -14.00 -6.27 5.69
N PRO A 70 -14.94 -7.21 5.81
CA PRO A 70 -15.60 -7.83 4.66
C PRO A 70 -16.58 -6.90 3.93
N ALA A 71 -16.86 -5.73 4.48
CA ALA A 71 -17.61 -4.68 3.80
C ALA A 71 -16.77 -3.96 2.74
N LEU A 72 -15.43 -4.12 2.75
CA LEU A 72 -14.53 -3.56 1.76
C LEU A 72 -14.26 -4.57 0.64
N GLY A 73 -14.57 -4.18 -0.59
CA GLY A 73 -14.37 -5.02 -1.77
C GLY A 73 -15.38 -6.16 -1.84
N VAL A 74 -16.66 -5.83 -2.04
CA VAL A 74 -17.75 -6.80 -2.13
C VAL A 74 -17.91 -7.29 -3.56
N PHE A 75 -18.13 -8.59 -3.72
CA PHE A 75 -18.54 -9.18 -4.99
C PHE A 75 -20.06 -9.14 -5.11
N GLU A 76 -20.57 -8.32 -6.02
CA GLU A 76 -22.01 -8.07 -6.21
C GLU A 76 -22.66 -9.08 -7.16
N SER A 77 -22.46 -10.39 -6.93
CA SER A 77 -23.23 -11.44 -7.64
C SER A 77 -24.59 -11.65 -6.96
N ALA A 78 -25.61 -11.96 -7.77
CA ALA A 78 -26.93 -12.38 -7.28
C ALA A 78 -26.89 -13.79 -6.67
N VAL A 79 -25.99 -14.65 -7.16
CA VAL A 79 -25.90 -16.07 -6.82
C VAL A 79 -24.85 -16.32 -5.74
N TYR A 80 -23.68 -15.68 -5.85
CA TYR A 80 -22.53 -16.00 -5.00
C TYR A 80 -22.13 -14.84 -4.07
N ASP A 81 -21.75 -15.18 -2.84
CA ASP A 81 -21.09 -14.28 -1.89
C ASP A 81 -19.70 -14.87 -1.57
N VAL A 82 -18.65 -14.18 -2.02
CA VAL A 82 -17.26 -14.60 -1.81
C VAL A 82 -16.64 -13.75 -0.72
N ARG A 83 -15.94 -14.38 0.22
CA ARG A 83 -15.23 -13.70 1.32
C ARG A 83 -13.82 -14.22 1.50
N MET A 84 -12.89 -13.30 1.73
CA MET A 84 -11.54 -13.65 2.17
C MET A 84 -11.59 -14.22 3.60
N VAL A 85 -10.71 -15.18 3.89
CA VAL A 85 -10.66 -15.84 5.22
C VAL A 85 -9.26 -15.79 5.78
N ARG A 86 -8.30 -16.39 5.08
CA ARG A 86 -6.89 -16.43 5.45
C ARG A 86 -6.03 -16.73 4.23
N CYS A 87 -4.76 -16.37 4.30
CA CYS A 87 -3.73 -16.92 3.42
C CYS A 87 -3.14 -18.19 4.02
N GLU A 88 -2.66 -19.07 3.14
CA GLU A 88 -1.99 -20.31 3.46
C GLU A 88 -0.65 -20.40 2.71
N GLY A 89 0.23 -21.28 3.17
CA GLY A 89 1.56 -21.46 2.59
C GLY A 89 2.66 -20.80 3.43
N ASN A 90 3.79 -20.55 2.77
CA ASN A 90 4.97 -20.00 3.43
C ASN A 90 4.85 -18.48 3.59
N ASP A 91 5.21 -17.97 4.77
CA ASP A 91 5.34 -16.55 5.03
C ASP A 91 6.56 -16.00 4.28
N VAL A 92 6.32 -15.26 3.20
CA VAL A 92 7.36 -14.60 2.40
C VAL A 92 7.19 -13.10 2.56
N ALA A 93 8.28 -12.42 2.94
CA ALA A 93 8.27 -10.96 3.06
C ALA A 93 7.93 -10.33 1.70
N PRO A 94 7.06 -9.30 1.66
CA PRO A 94 6.81 -8.56 0.43
C PRO A 94 8.12 -8.02 -0.15
N ALA A 95 8.32 -8.17 -1.46
CA ALA A 95 9.46 -7.58 -2.15
C ALA A 95 9.29 -6.05 -2.19
N ALA A 96 9.88 -5.36 -1.23
CA ALA A 96 9.92 -3.89 -1.22
C ALA A 96 10.92 -3.39 -2.27
N PRO A 97 10.60 -2.30 -3.00
CA PRO A 97 11.58 -1.63 -3.83
C PRO A 97 12.74 -1.09 -2.98
N PRO A 98 13.96 -0.93 -3.55
CA PRO A 98 15.08 -0.38 -2.81
C PRO A 98 14.77 1.05 -2.34
N LEU A 99 15.20 1.38 -1.12
CA LEU A 99 15.04 2.73 -0.57
C LEU A 99 15.83 3.73 -1.43
N PRO A 100 15.29 4.94 -1.68
CA PRO A 100 16.05 6.00 -2.33
C PRO A 100 17.24 6.40 -1.44
N THR A 101 18.43 6.55 -2.03
CA THR A 101 19.59 7.05 -1.30
C THR A 101 19.41 8.55 -1.05
N PRO A 102 19.36 9.02 0.22
CA PRO A 102 19.27 10.45 0.49
C PRO A 102 20.57 11.14 0.08
N ALA A 103 20.45 12.27 -0.63
CA ALA A 103 21.59 13.16 -0.86
C ALA A 103 21.94 13.82 0.47
N VAL A 104 23.09 13.47 1.04
CA VAL A 104 23.58 14.11 2.29
C VAL A 104 24.07 15.51 1.93
N PRO A 105 23.47 16.60 2.46
CA PRO A 105 23.98 17.94 2.24
C PRO A 105 25.34 18.06 2.92
N VAL A 106 26.40 18.32 2.13
CA VAL A 106 27.70 18.68 2.69
C VAL A 106 27.57 20.09 3.24
N LEU A 107 27.61 20.22 4.57
CA LEU A 107 27.77 21.52 5.22
C LEU A 107 29.18 22.02 4.90
N ALA A 108 29.28 23.11 4.15
CA ALA A 108 30.54 23.79 3.90
C ALA A 108 31.11 24.27 5.25
N GLN A 109 32.28 23.75 5.63
CA GLN A 109 32.98 24.22 6.81
C GLN A 109 33.64 25.57 6.48
N PRO A 110 33.49 26.62 7.32
CA PRO A 110 34.20 27.86 7.12
C PRO A 110 35.69 27.65 7.37
N SER A 111 36.51 27.92 6.35
CA SER A 111 37.97 27.99 6.47
C SER A 111 38.33 29.17 7.39
N GLY A 112 38.95 28.87 8.54
CA GLY A 112 39.53 29.87 9.45
C GLY A 112 40.86 30.48 8.95
N PRO A 113 41.37 31.53 9.61
CA PRO A 113 41.96 32.71 8.96
C PRO A 113 43.50 32.73 8.85
N ASP A 114 43.97 33.75 8.11
CA ASP A 114 45.32 34.35 8.04
C ASP A 114 46.19 34.10 6.79
N ALA A 115 46.10 35.03 5.83
CA ALA A 115 47.23 35.56 5.05
C ALA A 115 46.87 36.96 4.47
N PRO A 116 47.83 37.91 4.39
CA PRO A 116 47.53 39.33 4.37
C PRO A 116 47.08 39.87 3.00
N ALA A 117 46.35 40.97 3.08
CA ALA A 117 45.93 41.78 1.95
C ALA A 117 47.12 42.33 1.14
N GLN A 118 47.09 42.11 -0.17
CA GLN A 118 47.66 43.03 -1.17
C GLN A 118 46.64 43.15 -2.30
N GLY A 119 46.20 44.39 -2.53
CA GLY A 119 45.15 44.70 -3.48
C GLY A 119 45.65 44.80 -4.91
N GLU A 120 44.71 44.77 -5.85
CA GLU A 120 44.73 45.69 -6.98
C GLU A 120 43.31 45.78 -7.55
N SER A 121 42.81 47.01 -7.60
CA SER A 121 41.54 47.39 -8.20
C SER A 121 41.76 47.68 -9.68
N THR A 122 41.04 47.00 -10.56
CA THR A 122 40.55 47.42 -11.90
C THR A 122 39.68 46.24 -12.35
N GLY A 123 38.39 46.30 -12.68
CA GLY A 123 37.52 47.31 -13.26
C GLY A 123 36.59 46.53 -14.22
N GLU A 124 35.34 46.97 -14.35
CA GLU A 124 34.41 46.68 -15.45
C GLU A 124 33.45 45.45 -15.37
N GLY A 125 32.18 45.76 -15.08
CA GLY A 125 31.04 45.38 -15.93
C GLY A 125 30.43 43.98 -15.80
N GLY A 126 29.27 43.87 -15.16
CA GLY A 126 28.47 42.63 -15.25
C GLY A 126 27.22 42.61 -14.37
N GLN A 127 26.15 43.17 -14.91
CA GLN A 127 24.84 43.40 -14.28
C GLN A 127 24.01 42.11 -14.18
N ALA A 128 23.48 41.77 -12.99
CA ALA A 128 22.30 40.91 -12.84
C ALA A 128 21.53 41.22 -11.53
N VAL A 129 20.25 41.46 -11.72
CA VAL A 129 19.21 41.90 -10.77
C VAL A 129 18.71 40.78 -9.83
N PRO A 130 18.06 41.11 -8.69
CA PRO A 130 17.69 40.16 -7.66
C PRO A 130 16.23 39.64 -7.78
N ALA A 131 16.01 38.40 -7.35
CA ALA A 131 14.72 37.89 -6.89
C ALA A 131 15.06 36.81 -5.85
N GLY A 132 14.73 36.93 -4.57
CA GLY A 132 13.40 37.24 -4.05
C GLY A 132 12.98 35.99 -3.29
N GLY A 133 13.34 35.94 -2.00
CA GLY A 133 13.02 34.83 -1.13
C GLY A 133 11.53 34.78 -0.77
N ALA A 134 11.02 33.56 -0.62
CA ALA A 134 9.85 33.27 0.19
C ALA A 134 9.88 31.78 0.57
N ALA A 135 10.14 31.50 1.85
CA ALA A 135 9.72 30.25 2.49
C ALA A 135 8.18 30.22 2.58
N PRO A 136 7.58 29.04 2.74
CA PRO A 136 6.79 28.89 3.96
C PRO A 136 6.94 27.53 4.66
N ALA A 137 6.94 27.66 5.99
CA ALA A 137 6.20 26.89 6.98
C ALA A 137 6.29 25.36 6.97
N GLN A 138 7.08 24.87 7.92
CA GLN A 138 6.85 23.62 8.63
C GLN A 138 5.51 23.68 9.37
N GLY A 139 4.70 22.63 9.28
CA GLY A 139 3.47 22.51 10.06
C GLY A 139 2.89 21.10 10.05
N ALA A 140 2.79 20.54 11.26
CA ALA A 140 1.96 19.41 11.69
C ALA A 140 2.49 17.96 11.47
N SER A 141 3.19 17.46 12.50
CA SER A 141 3.15 16.04 12.87
C SER A 141 1.73 15.66 13.33
N PRO A 142 1.13 14.54 12.89
CA PRO A 142 -0.07 14.02 13.55
C PRO A 142 0.30 13.29 14.85
N ALA A 143 -0.45 13.63 15.89
CA ALA A 143 -0.37 13.09 17.24
C ALA A 143 -0.70 11.58 17.31
N ALA A 144 -0.06 10.90 18.26
CA ALA A 144 -0.38 9.54 18.65
C ALA A 144 -1.77 9.46 19.32
N PRO A 145 -2.56 8.38 19.13
CA PRO A 145 -3.78 8.19 19.88
C PRO A 145 -3.47 7.78 21.32
N GLU A 146 -4.08 8.49 22.26
CA GLU A 146 -4.00 8.23 23.70
C GLU A 146 -4.77 6.96 24.06
N TYR A 147 -4.10 6.11 24.85
CA TYR A 147 -4.65 4.90 25.44
C TYR A 147 -5.29 5.28 26.79
N GLY A 148 -6.61 5.27 26.86
CA GLY A 148 -7.40 5.22 28.11
C GLY A 148 -8.63 4.38 27.78
N GLY A 149 -8.94 3.28 28.46
CA GLY A 149 -8.85 3.07 29.90
C GLY A 149 -10.25 3.25 30.46
N GLU A 150 -10.88 2.12 30.82
CA GLU A 150 -11.83 1.91 31.93
C GLU A 150 -13.19 1.26 31.57
N TYR A 151 -13.45 0.24 32.40
CA TYR A 151 -14.62 -0.59 32.73
C TYR A 151 -15.26 -1.53 31.68
#